data_AF-V9H3P3-F1
#
_entry.id   AF-V9H3P3-F1
#
_cell.length_a   1.000
_cell.length_b   1.000
_cell.length_c   1.000
_cell.angle_alpha   90.00
_cell.angle_beta   90.00
_cell.angle_gamma   90.00
#
_symmetry.space_group_name_H-M   'P 1'
#
loop_
_entity.id
_entity.type
_entity.pdbx_description
1 polymer ?
#
loop_
_entity_poly.entity_id
_entity_poly.type
_entity_poly.pdbx_seq_one_letter_code
_entity_poly.pdbx_strand_id
1 'polypeptide(L)' 'MKHNAKENLIIALDELSSCQNHLNTAYLHAEENHNRNEIHTALEAIGSAVDSAQTALKNYKD' A
#
# COMPACT_ATOMS: atom_id res chain seq x y z
N MET A 1 23.20 -2.01 2.74
CA MET A 1 23.50 -0.69 3.35
C MET A 1 22.50 -0.45 4.47
N LYS A 2 22.86 0.29 5.53
CA LYS A 2 21.91 0.61 6.60
C LYS A 2 21.08 1.80 6.12
N HIS A 3 19.78 1.61 5.90
CA HIS A 3 18.90 2.68 5.43
C HIS A 3 18.59 3.65 6.57
N ASN A 4 18.54 4.95 6.26
CA ASN A 4 17.99 5.95 7.16
C ASN A 4 16.45 5.86 7.18
N ALA A 5 15.80 6.57 8.11
CA ALA A 5 14.36 6.46 8.28
C ALA A 5 13.56 6.92 7.05
N LYS A 6 14.04 7.93 6.32
CA LYS A 6 13.43 8.42 5.07
C LYS A 6 13.53 7.37 3.95
N GLU A 7 14.69 6.74 3.80
CA GLU A 7 14.89 5.63 2.85
C GLU A 7 14.00 4.43 3.18
N ASN A 8 13.88 4.05 4.46
CA ASN A 8 12.95 2.99 4.87
C ASN A 8 11.49 3.36 4.55
N LEU A 9 11.12 4.63 4.71
CA LEU A 9 9.77 5.09 4.41
C LEU A 9 9.46 5.03 2.91
N ILE A 10 10.43 5.35 2.05
CA ILE A 10 10.31 5.22 0.59
C ILE A 10 10.14 3.75 0.19
N ILE A 11 10.95 2.85 0.76
CA ILE A 11 10.85 1.40 0.50
C ILE A 11 9.47 0.89 0.90
N ALA A 12 8.98 1.26 2.09
CA ALA A 12 7.64 0.86 2.53
C ALA A 12 6.54 1.36 1.57
N LEU A 13 6.70 2.55 1.01
CA LEU A 13 5.79 3.13 0.03
C LEU A 13 5.76 2.34 -1.29
N ASP A 14 6.92 1.92 -1.77
CA ASP A 14 7.05 1.07 -2.96
C ASP A 14 6.42 -0.32 -2.74
N GLU A 15 6.63 -0.90 -1.56
CA GLU A 15 6.02 -2.18 -1.17
C GLU A 15 4.50 -2.07 -1.08
N LEU A 16 3.97 -1.03 -0.42
CA LEU A 16 2.53 -0.80 -0.33
C LEU A 16 1.89 -0.61 -1.72
N SER A 17 2.55 0.14 -2.61
CA SER A 17 2.09 0.34 -3.98
C SER A 17 2.06 -0.97 -4.77
N SER A 18 3.06 -1.83 -4.56
CA SER A 18 3.10 -3.17 -5.16
C SER A 18 1.96 -4.05 -4.65
N CYS A 19 1.70 -4.05 -3.34
CA CYS A 19 0.59 -4.76 -2.75
C CYS A 19 -0.76 -4.26 -3.29
N GLN A 20 -0.93 -2.95 -3.46
CA GLN A 20 -2.14 -2.38 -4.07
C GLN A 20 -2.36 -2.90 -5.49
N ASN A 21 -1.31 -2.99 -6.30
CA ASN A 21 -1.39 -3.54 -7.66
C ASN A 21 -1.76 -5.03 -7.66
N HIS A 22 -1.18 -5.81 -6.75
CA HIS A 22 -1.52 -7.23 -6.61
C HIS A 22 -2.98 -7.43 -6.19
N LEU A 23 -3.46 -6.66 -5.22
CA LEU A 23 -4.86 -6.72 -4.78
C LEU A 23 -5.82 -6.25 -5.88
N ASN A 24 -5.50 -5.19 -6.63
CA ASN A 24 -6.32 -4.77 -7.77
C ASN A 24 -6.41 -5.87 -8.83
N THR A 25 -5.30 -6.55 -9.11
CA THR A 25 -5.28 -7.70 -10.02
C THR A 25 -6.15 -8.84 -9.49
N ALA A 26 -6.00 -9.19 -8.21
CA ALA A 26 -6.82 -10.21 -7.56
C ALA A 26 -8.32 -9.86 -7.58
N TYR A 27 -8.67 -8.58 -7.37
CA TYR A 27 -10.04 -8.10 -7.40
C TYR A 27 -10.69 -8.30 -8.77
N LEU A 28 -9.96 -7.98 -9.85
CA LEU A 28 -10.42 -8.14 -11.23
C LEU A 28 -10.67 -9.60 -11.61
N HIS A 29 -9.91 -10.53 -11.02
CA HIS A 29 -9.99 -11.96 -11.30
C HIS A 29 -10.82 -12.76 -10.28
N ALA A 30 -11.28 -12.12 -9.20
CA ALA A 30 -12.09 -12.79 -8.20
C ALA A 30 -13.51 -13.07 -8.74
N GLU A 31 -13.87 -14.34 -8.82
CA GLU A 31 -15.18 -14.80 -9.31
C GLU A 31 -16.27 -14.66 -8.24
N GLU A 32 -15.92 -14.93 -6.98
CA GLU A 32 -16.84 -14.89 -5.85
C GLU A 32 -16.97 -13.48 -5.25
N ASN A 33 -18.21 -13.08 -4.97
CA ASN A 33 -18.50 -11.78 -4.35
C ASN A 33 -17.89 -11.63 -2.96
N HIS A 34 -17.80 -12.73 -2.19
CA HIS A 34 -17.15 -12.72 -0.88
C HIS A 34 -15.66 -12.34 -1.01
N ASN A 35 -14.92 -13.02 -1.89
CA ASN A 35 -13.51 -12.72 -2.14
C ASN A 35 -13.32 -11.30 -2.67
N ARG A 36 -14.19 -10.83 -3.59
CA ARG A 36 -14.16 -9.42 -4.04
C ARG A 36 -14.31 -8.43 -2.89
N ASN A 37 -15.23 -8.68 -1.96
CA ASN A 37 -15.44 -7.81 -0.81
C ASN A 37 -14.23 -7.82 0.14
N GLU A 38 -13.64 -8.98 0.42
CA GLU A 38 -12.43 -9.05 1.25
C GLU A 38 -11.24 -8.33 0.61
N ILE A 39 -11.03 -8.54 -0.69
CA ILE A 39 -9.98 -7.85 -1.45
C ILE A 39 -10.23 -6.33 -1.48
N HIS A 40 -11.49 -5.90 -1.62
CA HIS A 40 -11.85 -4.49 -1.58
C HIS A 40 -11.51 -3.85 -0.23
N THR A 41 -11.87 -4.49 0.88
CA THR A 41 -11.50 -4.03 2.23
C THR A 41 -9.98 -3.94 2.39
N ALA A 42 -9.24 -4.91 1.85
CA ALA A 42 -7.78 -4.86 1.86
C ALA A 42 -7.23 -3.70 1.02
N LEU A 43 -7.83 -3.40 -0.14
CA LEU A 43 -7.47 -2.25 -0.97
C LEU A 43 -7.69 -0.92 -0.25
N GLU A 44 -8.78 -0.76 0.49
CA GLU A 44 -9.04 0.43 1.30
C GLU A 44 -7.97 0.62 2.39
N ALA A 45 -7.62 -0.46 3.09
CA ALA A 45 -6.58 -0.44 4.12
C ALA A 45 -5.21 -0.05 3.53
N ILE A 46 -4.84 -0.60 2.36
CA ILE A 46 -3.59 -0.24 1.69
C ILE A 46 -3.62 1.20 1.21
N GLY A 47 -4.73 1.68 0.63
CA GLY A 47 -4.86 3.09 0.24
C GLY A 47 -4.62 4.03 1.42
N SER A 48 -5.23 3.75 2.56
CA SER A 48 -5.02 4.54 3.79
C SER A 48 -3.56 4.51 4.28
N ALA A 49 -2.90 3.35 4.19
CA ALA A 49 -1.49 3.21 4.55
C ALA A 49 -0.58 3.99 3.59
N VAL A 50 -0.84 3.96 2.28
CA VAL A 50 -0.11 4.75 1.27
C VAL A 50 -0.25 6.24 1.55
N ASP A 51 -1.47 6.74 1.77
CA ASP A 51 -1.72 8.15 2.06
C ASP A 51 -0.98 8.60 3.34
N SER A 52 -0.99 7.75 4.36
CA SER A 52 -0.29 7.99 5.63
C SER A 52 1.22 8.05 5.43
N ALA A 53 1.79 7.09 4.67
CA ALA A 53 3.21 7.04 4.36
C ALA A 53 3.66 8.24 3.51
N GLN A 54 2.88 8.64 2.51
CA GLN A 54 3.15 9.83 1.68
C GLN A 54 3.12 11.10 2.52
N THR A 55 2.15 11.22 3.41
CA THR A 55 2.05 12.36 4.33
C THR A 55 3.24 12.42 5.27
N ALA A 56 3.66 11.27 5.82
CA ALA A 56 4.84 11.17 6.67
C ALA A 56 6.12 11.53 5.90
N LEU A 57 6.28 11.06 4.65
CA LEU A 57 7.42 11.39 3.80
C LEU A 57 7.49 12.89 3.50
N LYS A 58 6.36 13.49 3.14
CA LYS A 58 6.24 14.92 2.84
C LYS A 58 6.60 15.80 4.04
N ASN A 59 6.24 15.36 5.25
CA ASN A 59 6.49 16.09 6.49
C ASN A 59 7.84 15.73 7.13
N TYR A 60 8.57 14.77 6.58
CA TYR A 60 9.88 14.37 7.06
C TYR A 60 10.85 15.54 6.87
N LYS A 61 11.30 16.15 7.97
CA LYS A 61 12.36 17.16 7.97
C LYS A 61 13.69 16.46 8.24
N ASP A 62 14.66 16.67 7.37
CA ASP A 62 16.02 16.11 7.51
C ASP A 62 16.70 16.61 8.80
#